data_AF-A0A520BRV4-F1
#
_entry.id   AF-A0A520BRV4-F1
#
_cell.length_a   1.000
_cell.length_b   1.000
_cell.length_c   1.000
_cell.angle_alpha   90.00
_cell.angle_beta   90.00
_cell.angle_gamma   90.00
#
_symmetry.space_group_name_H-M   'P 1'
#
loop_
_entity.id
_entity.type
_entity.pdbx_description
1 polymer ?
#
loop_
_entity_poly.entity_id
_entity_poly.type
_entity_poly.pdbx_seq_one_letter_code
_entity_poly.pdbx_strand_id
1 'polypeptide(L)'
;MNKKTVSYILTIGILVLVGFIIKGTFNQPGIKDMKAGFKEITKYRNANNTGPVQRIYVVTVKDSIWKEMENYGNFMPHTKYGNTKVYFFMESANAPQSLQPGAVNFDVSFNKSCIALYEKSAMSQIAFNKYPFN
;
A
#
# COMPACT_ATOMS: atom_id res chain seq x y z
N MET A 1 -17.66 -48.07 8.64
CA MET A 1 -18.27 -46.90 7.96
C MET A 1 -18.20 -47.13 6.45
N ASN A 2 -19.30 -46.95 5.71
CA ASN A 2 -19.31 -47.24 4.26
C ASN A 2 -18.43 -46.21 3.51
N LYS A 3 -17.65 -46.65 2.51
CA LYS A 3 -16.79 -45.78 1.68
C LYS A 3 -17.57 -44.60 1.08
N LYS A 4 -18.85 -44.81 0.72
CA LYS A 4 -19.74 -43.75 0.23
C LYS A 4 -20.04 -42.68 1.30
N THR A 5 -20.28 -43.08 2.54
CA THR A 5 -20.52 -42.17 3.66
C THR A 5 -19.27 -41.34 3.98
N VAL A 6 -18.08 -41.95 3.96
CA VAL A 6 -16.80 -41.24 4.14
C VAL A 6 -16.60 -40.20 3.03
N SER A 7 -16.89 -40.57 1.78
CA SER A 7 -16.77 -39.67 0.62
C SER A 7 -17.72 -38.45 0.72
N TYR A 8 -18.97 -38.66 1.13
CA TYR A 8 -19.92 -37.56 1.34
C TYR A 8 -19.49 -36.60 2.45
N ILE A 9 -19.00 -37.13 3.58
CA ILE A 9 -18.49 -36.30 4.68
C ILE A 9 -17.31 -35.45 4.21
N LEU A 10 -16.35 -36.03 3.48
CA LEU A 10 -15.22 -35.30 2.92
C LEU A 10 -15.66 -34.21 1.95
N THR A 11 -16.63 -34.52 1.07
CA THR A 11 -17.13 -33.57 0.07
C THR A 11 -17.81 -32.38 0.74
N ILE A 12 -18.67 -32.63 1.73
CA ILE A 12 -19.32 -31.58 2.51
C ILE A 12 -18.29 -30.75 3.27
N GLY A 13 -17.29 -31.40 3.88
CA GLY A 13 -16.21 -30.72 4.57
C GLY A 13 -15.44 -29.76 3.66
N ILE A 14 -15.10 -30.20 2.44
CA ILE A 14 -14.43 -29.36 1.43
C ILE A 14 -15.33 -28.18 1.03
N LEU A 15 -16.62 -28.41 0.76
CA LEU A 15 -17.55 -27.35 0.38
C LEU A 15 -17.70 -26.27 1.46
N VAL A 16 -17.77 -26.68 2.73
CA VAL A 16 -17.79 -25.75 3.87
C VAL A 16 -16.51 -24.92 3.92
N LEU A 17 -15.35 -25.56 3.77
CA LEU A 17 -14.04 -24.91 3.81
C LEU A 17 -13.88 -23.90 2.66
N VAL A 18 -14.29 -24.27 1.45
CA VAL A 18 -14.33 -23.38 0.28
C VAL A 18 -15.27 -22.20 0.54
N GLY A 19 -16.44 -22.43 1.13
CA GLY A 19 -17.37 -21.37 1.52
C GLY A 19 -16.75 -20.34 2.47
N PHE A 20 -15.98 -20.79 3.47
CA PHE A 20 -15.23 -19.90 4.37
C PHE A 20 -14.16 -19.10 3.65
N ILE A 21 -13.39 -19.71 2.74
CA ILE A 21 -12.36 -19.02 1.95
C ILE A 21 -12.99 -17.94 1.08
N ILE A 22 -14.06 -18.27 0.34
CA ILE A 22 -14.79 -17.32 -0.51
C ILE A 22 -15.27 -16.13 0.34
N LYS A 23 -15.94 -16.41 1.46
CA LYS A 23 -16.41 -15.35 2.38
C LYS A 23 -15.26 -14.48 2.90
N GLY A 24 -14.10 -15.07 3.20
CA GLY A 24 -12.91 -14.33 3.62
C GLY A 24 -12.38 -13.41 2.52
N THR A 25 -12.23 -13.92 1.29
CA THR A 25 -11.71 -13.16 0.15
C THR A 25 -12.59 -11.98 -0.23
N PHE A 26 -13.91 -12.15 -0.24
CA PHE A 26 -14.84 -11.06 -0.62
C PHE A 26 -15.01 -9.99 0.48
N ASN A 27 -14.77 -10.32 1.74
CA ASN A 27 -14.89 -9.37 2.86
C ASN A 27 -13.56 -8.70 3.24
N GLN A 28 -12.48 -8.96 2.50
CA GLN A 28 -11.21 -8.31 2.78
C GLN A 28 -11.29 -6.81 2.40
N PRO A 29 -11.17 -5.88 3.36
CA PRO A 29 -11.26 -4.46 3.06
C PRO A 29 -10.12 -4.04 2.14
N GLY A 30 -10.48 -3.41 1.02
CA GLY A 30 -9.54 -2.87 0.05
C GLY A 30 -9.22 -1.40 0.29
N ILE A 31 -8.32 -0.85 -0.53
CA ILE A 31 -7.98 0.58 -0.51
C ILE A 31 -9.23 1.45 -0.76
N LYS A 32 -10.19 0.96 -1.56
CA LYS A 32 -11.44 1.68 -1.89
C LYS A 32 -12.40 1.82 -0.71
N ASP A 33 -12.26 0.96 0.30
CA ASP A 33 -13.13 0.95 1.49
C ASP A 33 -12.57 1.86 2.61
N MET A 34 -11.40 2.46 2.38
CA MET A 34 -10.75 3.37 3.33
C MET A 34 -11.40 4.75 3.32
N LYS A 35 -11.58 5.34 4.50
CA LYS A 35 -12.29 6.61 4.70
C LYS A 35 -11.44 7.83 4.33
N ALA A 36 -10.11 7.73 4.40
CA ALA A 36 -9.19 8.83 4.13
C ALA A 36 -9.20 9.31 2.67
N GLY A 37 -9.85 8.57 1.75
CA GLY A 37 -10.09 9.05 0.38
C GLY A 37 -8.81 9.17 -0.45
N PHE A 38 -8.04 8.10 -0.54
CA PHE A 38 -6.76 8.08 -1.25
C PHE A 38 -6.89 8.26 -2.77
N LYS A 39 -6.02 9.11 -3.33
CA LYS A 39 -5.89 9.31 -4.78
C LYS A 39 -4.41 9.36 -5.17
N GLU A 40 -3.96 8.40 -5.98
CA GLU A 40 -2.60 8.40 -6.58
C GLU A 40 -2.51 9.56 -7.59
N ILE A 41 -1.52 10.44 -7.40
CA ILE A 41 -1.27 11.59 -8.28
C ILE A 41 -0.22 11.24 -9.32
N THR A 42 0.92 10.72 -8.85
CA THR A 42 2.04 10.37 -9.70
C THR A 42 2.83 9.24 -9.07
N LYS A 43 3.53 8.48 -9.92
CA LYS A 43 4.39 7.39 -9.50
C LYS A 43 5.66 7.33 -10.31
N TYR A 44 6.69 6.83 -9.68
CA TYR A 44 7.99 6.60 -10.29
C TYR A 44 8.48 5.20 -9.96
N ARG A 45 9.09 4.57 -10.96
CA ARG A 45 9.92 3.39 -10.79
C ARG A 45 11.21 3.61 -11.56
N ASN A 46 12.35 3.30 -10.94
CA ASN A 46 13.62 3.35 -11.65
C ASN A 46 13.70 2.32 -12.78
N ALA A 47 14.62 2.57 -13.72
CA ALA A 47 14.90 1.67 -14.83
C ALA A 47 15.50 0.35 -14.33
N ASN A 48 15.45 -0.69 -15.18
CA ASN A 48 16.07 -1.96 -14.84
C ASN A 48 17.60 -1.83 -14.84
N ASN A 49 18.27 -2.56 -13.95
CA ASN A 49 19.73 -2.59 -13.80
C ASN A 49 20.38 -1.28 -13.33
N THR A 50 19.62 -0.29 -12.84
CA THR A 50 20.15 0.96 -12.27
C THR A 50 20.20 0.93 -10.73
N GLY A 51 20.46 -0.24 -10.15
CA GLY A 51 20.47 -0.47 -8.69
C GLY A 51 19.18 -1.10 -8.14
N PRO A 52 18.99 -1.08 -6.80
CA PRO A 52 17.79 -1.62 -6.16
C PRO A 52 16.51 -1.00 -6.72
N VAL A 53 15.42 -1.76 -6.77
CA VAL A 53 14.14 -1.27 -7.31
C VAL A 53 13.59 -0.18 -6.39
N GLN A 54 13.42 1.03 -6.92
CA GLN A 54 12.82 2.13 -6.18
C GLN A 54 11.40 2.33 -6.72
N ARG A 55 10.40 2.29 -5.84
CA ARG A 55 9.03 2.66 -6.16
C ARG A 55 8.65 3.85 -5.30
N ILE A 56 8.20 4.92 -5.95
CA ILE A 56 7.82 6.15 -5.27
C ILE A 56 6.42 6.51 -5.72
N TYR A 57 5.56 6.83 -4.76
CA TYR A 57 4.18 7.21 -4.98
C TYR A 57 3.91 8.55 -4.29
N VAL A 58 3.12 9.39 -4.95
CA VAL A 58 2.52 10.59 -4.36
C VAL A 58 1.02 10.37 -4.31
N VAL A 59 0.46 10.50 -3.12
CA VAL A 59 -0.94 10.21 -2.87
C VAL A 59 -1.56 11.37 -2.12
N THR A 60 -2.73 11.83 -2.55
CA THR A 60 -3.52 12.78 -1.80
C THR A 60 -4.58 12.08 -0.97
N VAL A 61 -4.92 12.66 0.18
CA VAL A 61 -5.97 12.21 1.09
C VAL A 61 -6.94 13.34 1.42
N LYS A 62 -8.19 13.00 1.67
CA LYS A 62 -9.22 13.92 2.16
C LYS A 62 -9.13 14.16 3.66
N ASP A 63 -8.68 13.14 4.40
CA ASP A 63 -8.61 13.17 5.85
C ASP A 63 -7.30 12.57 6.38
N SER A 64 -6.83 13.06 7.52
CA SER A 64 -5.57 12.70 8.15
C SER A 64 -5.68 11.45 9.02
N ILE A 65 -6.25 10.37 8.49
CA ILE A 65 -6.39 9.09 9.21
C ILE A 65 -5.08 8.30 9.09
N TRP A 66 -4.14 8.57 9.99
CA TRP A 66 -2.77 8.03 9.94
C TRP A 66 -2.70 6.51 9.78
N LYS A 67 -3.57 5.77 10.48
CA LYS A 67 -3.56 4.30 10.41
C LYS A 67 -3.95 3.80 9.02
N GLU A 68 -4.86 4.49 8.34
CA GLU A 68 -5.22 4.15 6.97
C GLU A 68 -4.09 4.48 5.99
N MET A 69 -3.31 5.55 6.22
CA MET A 69 -2.15 5.87 5.38
C MET A 69 -1.05 4.80 5.50
N GLU A 70 -0.79 4.34 6.73
CA GLU A 70 0.12 3.22 6.97
C GLU A 70 -0.39 1.95 6.28
N ASN A 71 -1.69 1.64 6.42
CA ASN A 71 -2.32 0.50 5.76
C ASN A 71 -2.25 0.62 4.23
N TYR A 72 -2.50 1.81 3.67
CA TYR A 72 -2.35 2.08 2.25
C TYR A 72 -0.94 1.74 1.77
N GLY A 73 0.08 2.21 2.50
CA GLY A 73 1.48 1.87 2.25
C GLY A 73 1.75 0.36 2.29
N ASN A 74 1.11 -0.36 3.21
CA ASN A 74 1.21 -1.82 3.30
C ASN A 74 0.61 -2.55 2.09
N PHE A 75 -0.40 -1.96 1.44
CA PHE A 75 -0.97 -2.48 0.19
C PHE A 75 -0.13 -2.16 -1.05
N MET A 76 0.86 -1.27 -0.95
CA MET A 76 1.66 -0.90 -2.12
C MET A 76 2.60 -2.03 -2.57
N PRO A 77 2.83 -2.16 -3.89
CA PRO A 77 3.77 -3.14 -4.42
C PRO A 77 5.15 -3.03 -3.77
N HIS A 78 5.69 -4.16 -3.33
CA HIS A 78 6.98 -4.25 -2.68
C HIS A 78 7.74 -5.49 -3.16
N THR A 79 9.08 -5.40 -3.16
CA THR A 79 9.97 -6.50 -3.54
C THR A 79 11.19 -6.51 -2.63
N LYS A 80 11.72 -7.70 -2.34
CA LYS A 80 12.95 -7.86 -1.54
C LYS A 80 14.22 -7.22 -2.13
N TYR A 81 14.16 -6.73 -3.35
CA TYR A 81 15.28 -6.11 -4.07
C TYR A 81 15.19 -4.59 -4.13
N GLY A 82 14.38 -3.97 -3.26
CA GLY A 82 14.04 -2.57 -3.44
C GLY A 82 13.26 -1.96 -2.28
N ASN A 83 12.98 -0.67 -2.40
CA ASN A 83 12.14 0.05 -1.45
C ASN A 83 10.88 0.59 -2.12
N THR A 84 9.89 0.85 -1.28
CA THR A 84 8.65 1.52 -1.67
C THR A 84 8.44 2.70 -0.74
N LYS A 85 8.32 3.90 -1.33
CA LYS A 85 8.00 5.15 -0.61
C LYS A 85 6.63 5.65 -1.05
N VAL A 86 5.82 6.08 -0.09
CA VAL A 86 4.55 6.77 -0.34
C VAL A 86 4.57 8.08 0.41
N TYR A 87 4.51 9.18 -0.33
CA TYR A 87 4.35 10.52 0.21
C TYR A 87 2.87 10.89 0.19
N PHE A 88 2.36 11.27 1.36
CA PHE A 88 0.98 11.69 1.52
C PHE A 88 0.88 13.21 1.58
N PHE A 89 -0.12 13.75 0.90
CA PHE A 89 -0.47 15.16 0.86
C PHE A 89 -1.97 15.32 1.11
N MET A 90 -2.41 16.48 1.61
CA MET A 90 -3.85 16.78 1.67
C MET A 90 -4.36 17.08 0.26
N GLU A 91 -5.55 16.62 -0.10
CA GLU A 91 -6.19 16.93 -1.39
C GLU A 91 -6.47 18.44 -1.54
N SER A 92 -6.67 19.15 -0.43
CA SER A 92 -6.80 20.60 -0.40
C SER A 92 -5.48 21.37 -0.57
N ALA A 93 -4.33 20.67 -0.56
CA ALA A 93 -3.02 21.26 -0.71
C ALA A 93 -2.41 20.90 -2.07
N ASN A 94 -1.39 21.66 -2.49
CA ASN A 94 -0.64 21.33 -3.70
C ASN A 94 0.18 20.05 -3.48
N ALA A 95 0.15 19.16 -4.47
CA ALA A 95 0.92 17.92 -4.49
C ALA A 95 1.82 17.86 -5.74
N PRO A 96 3.03 17.29 -5.63
CA PRO A 96 3.95 17.18 -6.76
C PRO A 96 3.38 16.28 -7.86
N GLN A 97 3.53 16.72 -9.11
CA GLN A 97 3.07 15.99 -10.30
C GLN A 97 4.19 15.18 -10.96
N SER A 98 5.44 15.54 -10.70
CA SER A 98 6.63 14.87 -11.19
C SER A 98 7.47 14.35 -10.02
N LEU A 99 8.19 13.27 -10.30
CA LEU A 99 9.05 12.58 -9.34
C LEU A 99 10.44 12.41 -9.94
N GLN A 100 11.45 12.43 -9.07
CA GLN A 100 12.86 12.30 -9.40
C GLN A 100 13.57 11.33 -8.43
N PRO A 101 14.63 10.64 -8.88
CA PRO A 101 15.48 9.87 -7.99
C PRO A 101 16.22 10.81 -7.01
N GLY A 102 16.56 10.29 -5.83
CA GLY A 102 17.25 11.07 -4.79
C GLY A 102 16.74 10.77 -3.38
N ALA A 103 17.21 11.55 -2.40
CA ALA A 103 16.78 11.44 -1.00
C ALA A 103 15.33 11.90 -0.81
N VAL A 104 15.00 13.08 -1.34
CA VAL A 104 13.64 13.59 -1.52
C VAL A 104 13.31 13.47 -3.01
N ASN A 105 12.14 12.91 -3.31
CA ASN A 105 11.83 12.47 -4.68
C ASN A 105 10.98 13.46 -5.48
N PHE A 106 10.83 14.69 -4.99
CA PHE A 106 10.06 15.75 -5.62
C PHE A 106 10.72 17.11 -5.32
N ASP A 107 10.16 18.18 -5.86
CA ASP A 107 10.65 19.55 -5.61
C ASP A 107 10.51 19.94 -4.14
N VAL A 108 11.59 20.44 -3.53
CA VAL A 108 11.66 20.76 -2.10
C VAL A 108 10.62 21.80 -1.64
N SER A 109 10.05 22.58 -2.56
CA SER A 109 8.93 23.50 -2.28
C SER A 109 7.70 22.79 -1.69
N PHE A 110 7.51 21.49 -1.98
CA PHE A 110 6.40 20.70 -1.46
C PHE A 110 6.66 20.08 -0.08
N ASN A 111 7.87 20.21 0.49
CA ASN A 111 8.24 19.57 1.76
C ASN A 111 7.26 19.90 2.89
N LYS A 112 6.88 21.17 3.02
CA LYS A 112 5.94 21.64 4.06
C LYS A 112 4.54 21.07 3.90
N SER A 113 4.16 20.69 2.69
CA SER A 113 2.84 20.13 2.36
C SER A 113 2.79 18.61 2.51
N CYS A 114 3.93 17.95 2.67
CA CYS A 114 3.99 16.51 2.90
C CYS A 114 3.60 16.20 4.35
N ILE A 115 2.44 15.55 4.52
CA ILE A 115 1.87 15.28 5.85
C ILE A 115 2.33 13.95 6.43
N ALA A 116 2.72 13.00 5.58
CA ALA A 116 3.29 11.73 6.01
C ALA A 116 4.16 11.10 4.92
N LEU A 117 5.11 10.28 5.38
CA LEU A 117 5.95 9.43 4.56
C LEU A 117 5.91 8.01 5.10
N TYR A 118 5.43 7.10 4.26
CA TYR A 118 5.58 5.67 4.47
C TYR A 118 6.76 5.16 3.66
N GLU A 119 7.65 4.39 4.30
CA GLU A 119 8.72 3.67 3.62
C GLU A 119 8.68 2.19 3.99
N LYS A 120 8.79 1.32 2.99
CA LYS A 120 9.05 -0.11 3.16
C LYS A 120 10.38 -0.46 2.56
N SER A 121 11.31 -0.94 3.38
CA SER A 121 12.66 -1.32 2.96
C SER A 121 12.67 -2.68 2.25
N ALA A 122 13.79 -3.02 1.62
CA ALA A 122 14.00 -4.34 0.99
C ALA A 122 13.78 -5.51 1.96
N MET A 123 14.08 -5.31 3.25
CA MET A 123 13.87 -6.29 4.31
C MET A 123 12.45 -6.27 4.88
N SER A 124 11.49 -5.63 4.20
CA SER A 124 10.10 -5.45 4.64
C SER A 124 9.95 -4.67 5.95
N GLN A 125 10.97 -3.94 6.39
CA GLN A 125 10.84 -3.03 7.53
C GLN A 125 10.02 -1.83 7.11
N ILE A 126 9.09 -1.42 7.98
CA ILE A 126 8.17 -0.31 7.73
C ILE A 126 8.59 0.86 8.61
N ALA A 127 8.71 2.03 8.01
CA ALA A 127 8.82 3.31 8.70
C ALA A 127 7.65 4.19 8.28
N PHE A 128 6.94 4.76 9.25
CA PHE A 128 5.84 5.69 9.01
C PHE A 128 6.10 6.98 9.79
N ASN A 129 6.49 8.02 9.06
CA ASN A 129 6.84 9.33 9.63
C ASN A 129 5.71 10.32 9.35
N LYS A 130 5.21 10.97 10.40
CA LYS A 130 4.27 12.09 10.29
C LYS A 130 5.08 13.37 10.15
N TYR A 131 4.67 14.25 9.22
CA TYR A 131 5.37 15.51 8.92
C TYR A 131 6.89 15.35 8.77
N PRO A 132 7.36 14.52 7.82
CA PRO A 132 8.76 14.08 7.72
C PRO A 132 9.79 15.19 7.43
N PHE A 133 9.34 16.40 7.09
CA PHE A 133 10.20 17.51 6.66
C PHE A 133 9.97 18.83 7.41
N ASN A 134 9.23 18.79 8.53
CA ASN A 134 8.93 19.95 9.37
C ASN A 134 9.56 19.82 10.76
#